data_AF-A0AAT9WAX0-F1
#
_entry.id   AF-A0AAT9WAX0-F1
#
_cell.length_a   1.000
_cell.length_b   1.000
_cell.length_c   1.000
_cell.angle_alpha   90.00
_cell.angle_beta   90.00
_cell.angle_gamma   90.00
#
_symmetry.space_group_name_H-M   'P 1'
#
loop_
_entity.id
_entity.type
_entity.pdbx_description
1 polymer ?
#
loop_
_entity_poly.entity_id
_entity_poly.type
_entity_poly.pdbx_seq_one_letter_code
_entity_poly.pdbx_strand_id
1 'polypeptide(L)'
;MNKFIGAVSHREREIEELAADPDLAAEYLKMAIACLADPVERTGGLLGLRSLVDAYGELGGIAAAAGISPDALDRALVQLDPELSRLAS
;
A
#
# COMPACT_ATOMS: atom_id res chain seq x y z
N MET A 1 -8.65 25.85 -7.46
CA MET A 1 -9.58 24.83 -6.95
C MET A 1 -10.49 25.49 -5.93
N ASN A 2 -11.81 25.56 -6.16
CA ASN A 2 -12.75 26.09 -5.16
C ASN A 2 -12.90 25.06 -4.04
N LYS A 3 -12.68 25.47 -2.79
CA LYS A 3 -12.80 24.59 -1.62
C LYS A 3 -14.30 24.45 -1.28
N PHE A 4 -14.87 23.28 -1.50
CA PHE A 4 -16.25 22.99 -1.09
C PHE A 4 -16.28 22.84 0.45
N ILE A 5 -17.15 23.61 1.12
CA ILE A 5 -17.29 23.53 2.58
C ILE A 5 -17.83 22.14 2.94
N GLY A 6 -17.07 21.39 3.75
CA GLY A 6 -17.40 20.02 4.15
C GLY A 6 -16.80 18.91 3.29
N ALA A 7 -16.03 19.23 2.24
CA ALA A 7 -15.30 18.24 1.45
C ALA A 7 -13.82 18.15 1.89
N VAL A 8 -13.29 16.94 1.90
CA VAL A 8 -11.86 16.65 2.10
C VAL A 8 -11.29 15.96 0.86
N SER A 9 -9.97 16.00 0.70
CA SER A 9 -9.30 15.22 -0.34
C SER A 9 -9.50 13.73 -0.04
N HIS A 10 -9.97 12.96 -1.03
CA HIS A 10 -10.02 11.50 -0.90
C HIS A 10 -8.64 10.94 -0.55
N ARG A 11 -7.58 11.48 -1.15
CA ARG A 11 -6.22 11.00 -0.94
C ARG A 11 -5.76 11.20 0.51
N GLU A 12 -5.98 12.41 1.04
CA GLU A 12 -5.58 12.73 2.42
C GLU A 12 -6.38 11.87 3.41
N ARG A 13 -7.69 11.70 3.15
CA ARG A 13 -8.55 10.87 4.00
C ARG A 13 -8.16 9.39 3.97
N GLU A 14 -7.85 8.85 2.79
CA GLU A 14 -7.39 7.47 2.64
C GLU A 14 -6.11 7.24 3.45
N ILE A 15 -5.15 8.16 3.39
CA ILE A 15 -3.91 8.07 4.16
C ILE A 15 -4.20 8.11 5.67
N GLU A 16 -5.08 9.02 6.12
CA GLU A 16 -5.50 9.11 7.52
C GLU A 16 -6.18 7.81 8.01
N GLU A 17 -7.06 7.23 7.20
CA GLU A 17 -7.76 5.98 7.52
C GLU A 17 -6.80 4.80 7.60
N LEU A 18 -5.89 4.66 6.64
CA LEU A 18 -4.88 3.60 6.65
C LEU A 18 -3.92 3.72 7.84
N ALA A 19 -3.53 4.94 8.21
CA ALA A 19 -2.67 5.16 9.38
C ALA A 19 -3.40 4.91 10.72
N ALA A 20 -4.72 5.10 10.76
CA ALA A 20 -5.53 4.89 11.96
C ALA A 20 -5.96 3.43 12.19
N ASP A 21 -6.00 2.62 11.13
CA ASP A 21 -6.46 1.22 11.18
C ASP A 21 -5.43 0.28 10.53
N PRO A 22 -4.54 -0.35 11.35
CA PRO A 22 -3.57 -1.32 10.86
C PRO A 22 -4.18 -2.58 10.26
N ASP A 23 -5.37 -3.01 10.69
CA ASP A 23 -6.02 -4.20 10.14
C ASP A 23 -6.53 -3.90 8.71
N LEU A 24 -7.10 -2.70 8.51
CA LEU A 24 -7.45 -2.20 7.18
C LEU A 24 -6.21 -2.09 6.28
N ALA A 25 -5.13 -1.49 6.78
CA ALA A 25 -3.89 -1.33 6.02
C ALA A 25 -3.24 -2.67 5.67
N ALA A 26 -3.35 -3.68 6.55
CA ALA A 26 -2.90 -5.03 6.28
C ALA A 26 -3.68 -5.71 5.14
N GLU A 27 -5.01 -5.56 5.11
CA GLU A 27 -5.84 -6.07 4.00
C GLU A 27 -5.56 -5.33 2.69
N TYR A 28 -5.32 -4.01 2.75
CA TYR A 28 -4.86 -3.23 1.60
C TYR A 28 -3.52 -3.74 1.06
N LEU A 29 -2.56 -4.08 1.93
CA LEU A 29 -1.28 -4.64 1.50
C LEU A 29 -1.46 -5.96 0.75
N LYS A 30 -2.26 -6.87 1.31
CA LYS A 30 -2.54 -8.18 0.70
C LYS A 30 -3.19 -8.01 -0.67
N MET A 31 -4.20 -7.14 -0.77
CA MET A 31 -4.89 -6.85 -2.03
C MET A 31 -3.95 -6.22 -3.05
N ALA A 32 -3.15 -5.23 -2.65
CA ALA A 32 -2.20 -4.56 -3.52
C ALA A 32 -1.19 -5.55 -4.11
N ILE A 33 -0.61 -6.43 -3.29
CA ILE A 33 0.30 -7.49 -3.76
C ILE A 33 -0.40 -8.44 -4.73
N ALA A 34 -1.65 -8.85 -4.45
CA ALA A 34 -2.41 -9.71 -5.35
C ALA A 34 -2.68 -9.05 -6.71
N CYS A 35 -3.04 -7.76 -6.73
CA CYS A 35 -3.28 -6.99 -7.94
C CYS A 35 -2.04 -6.88 -8.84
N LEU A 36 -0.83 -6.88 -8.28
CA LEU A 36 0.40 -6.79 -9.10
C LEU A 36 0.61 -8.01 -10.02
N ALA A 37 0.08 -9.17 -9.63
CA ALA A 37 0.17 -10.40 -10.41
C ALA A 37 -0.72 -10.37 -11.67
N ASP A 38 -1.76 -9.54 -11.70
CA ASP A 38 -2.63 -9.36 -12.87
C ASP A 38 -2.21 -8.08 -13.63
N PRO A 39 -1.79 -8.17 -14.92
CA PRO A 39 -1.44 -7.00 -15.72
C PRO A 39 -2.53 -5.93 -15.80
N VAL A 40 -3.81 -6.29 -15.71
CA VAL A 40 -4.94 -5.36 -15.75
C VAL A 40 -5.06 -4.58 -14.44
N GLU A 41 -4.89 -5.26 -13.31
CA GLU A 41 -5.03 -4.68 -11.96
C GLU A 41 -3.73 -4.07 -11.43
N ARG A 42 -2.59 -4.32 -12.10
CA ARG A 42 -1.25 -3.92 -11.65
C ARG A 42 -1.16 -2.44 -11.29
N THR A 43 -1.76 -1.57 -12.10
CA THR A 43 -1.76 -0.12 -11.82
C THR A 43 -2.49 0.19 -10.51
N GLY A 44 -3.61 -0.48 -10.23
CA GLY A 44 -4.33 -0.38 -8.97
C GLY A 44 -3.50 -0.87 -7.79
N GLY A 45 -2.80 -2.00 -7.96
CA GLY A 45 -1.87 -2.54 -6.97
C GLY A 45 -0.74 -1.56 -6.61
N LEU A 46 -0.12 -0.93 -7.62
CA LEU A 46 0.92 0.08 -7.42
C LEU A 46 0.40 1.32 -6.68
N LEU A 47 -0.81 1.78 -7.01
CA LEU A 47 -1.45 2.89 -6.30
C LEU A 47 -1.74 2.52 -4.83
N GLY A 48 -2.20 1.30 -4.57
CA GLY A 48 -2.41 0.79 -3.22
C GLY A 48 -1.12 0.74 -2.40
N LEU A 49 -0.03 0.21 -2.98
CA LEU A 49 1.28 0.24 -2.32
C LEU A 49 1.73 1.67 -2.02
N ARG A 50 1.46 2.63 -2.93
CA ARG A 50 1.77 4.04 -2.69
C ARG A 50 0.94 4.63 -1.55
N SER A 51 -0.34 4.27 -1.41
CA SER A 51 -1.18 4.64 -0.25
C SER A 51 -0.55 4.20 1.07
N LEU A 52 -0.07 2.96 1.13
CA LEU A 52 0.54 2.40 2.33
C LEU A 52 1.87 3.10 2.67
N VAL A 53 2.71 3.36 1.66
CA VAL A 53 3.96 4.12 1.85
C VAL A 53 3.68 5.55 2.31
N ASP A 54 2.66 6.22 1.77
CA ASP A 54 2.33 7.58 2.21
C ASP A 54 1.76 7.60 3.66
N ALA A 55 1.15 6.49 4.12
CA ALA A 55 0.64 6.35 5.49
C ALA A 55 1.69 5.90 6.52
N TYR A 56 2.61 5.02 6.13
CA TYR A 56 3.55 4.36 7.06
C TYR A 56 5.03 4.69 6.81
N GLY A 57 5.37 5.34 5.69
CA GLY A 57 6.74 5.63 5.26
C GLY A 57 7.40 4.47 4.50
N GLU A 58 7.20 3.25 4.97
CA GLU A 58 7.70 1.99 4.40
C GLU A 58 6.64 0.87 4.53
N LEU A 59 6.77 -0.20 3.75
CA LEU A 59 5.85 -1.34 3.81
C LEU A 59 6.22 -2.33 4.93
N GLY A 60 7.48 -2.32 5.40
CA GLY A 60 7.96 -3.20 6.45
C GLY A 60 7.15 -3.08 7.75
N GLY A 61 6.79 -1.86 8.13
CA GLY A 61 6.00 -1.58 9.33
C GLY A 61 4.60 -2.23 9.34
N ILE A 62 3.96 -2.41 8.18
CA ILE A 62 2.61 -2.97 8.08
C ILE A 62 2.60 -4.46 7.66
N ALA A 63 3.70 -4.97 7.11
CA ALA A 63 3.83 -6.37 6.68
C ALA A 63 3.54 -7.38 7.81
N ALA A 64 3.99 -7.08 9.03
CA ALA A 64 3.76 -7.93 10.19
C ALA A 64 2.26 -8.07 10.53
N ALA A 65 1.50 -6.96 10.45
CA ALA A 65 0.05 -6.98 10.65
C ALA A 65 -0.67 -7.78 9.55
N ALA A 66 -0.12 -7.79 8.33
CA ALA A 66 -0.60 -8.62 7.23
C ALA A 66 -0.19 -10.11 7.35
N GLY A 67 0.60 -10.50 8.35
CA GLY A 67 1.13 -11.86 8.47
C GLY A 67 2.16 -12.19 7.38
N ILE A 68 2.75 -11.17 6.76
CA ILE A 68 3.76 -11.30 5.71
C ILE A 68 5.13 -11.06 6.33
N SER A 69 6.05 -12.01 6.17
CA SER A 69 7.42 -11.80 6.63
C SER A 69 8.15 -10.79 5.73
N PRO A 70 9.13 -10.02 6.25
CA PRO A 70 9.94 -9.12 5.44
C PRO A 70 10.56 -9.80 4.21
N ASP A 71 11.12 -11.00 4.38
CA ASP A 71 11.66 -11.80 3.27
C ASP A 71 10.58 -12.19 2.24
N ALA A 72 9.35 -12.47 2.68
CA ALA A 72 8.26 -12.81 1.78
C ALA A 72 7.78 -11.58 1.00
N LEU A 73 7.71 -10.42 1.67
CA LEU A 73 7.38 -9.15 1.03
C LEU A 73 8.43 -8.77 -0.02
N ASP A 74 9.72 -8.79 0.34
CA ASP A 74 10.81 -8.45 -0.56
C ASP A 74 10.84 -9.39 -1.78
N ARG A 75 10.74 -10.71 -1.56
CA ARG A 75 10.65 -11.67 -2.68
C ARG A 75 9.46 -11.42 -3.59
N ALA A 76 8.29 -11.12 -3.02
CA ALA A 76 7.10 -10.83 -3.80
C ALA A 76 7.32 -9.60 -4.70
N LEU A 77 7.85 -8.51 -4.14
CA LEU A 77 8.12 -7.29 -4.88
C LEU A 77 9.18 -7.49 -5.98
N VAL A 78 10.30 -8.16 -5.68
CA VAL A 78 11.36 -8.43 -6.66
C VAL A 78 10.88 -9.31 -7.82
N GLN A 79 10.04 -10.31 -7.55
CA GLN A 79 9.47 -11.17 -8.61
C GLN A 79 8.58 -10.41 -9.57
N LEU A 80 7.95 -9.32 -9.11
CA LEU A 80 7.03 -8.50 -9.90
C LEU A 80 7.78 -7.40 -10.65
N ASP A 81 8.67 -6.69 -9.95
CA ASP A 81 9.55 -5.67 -10.50
C ASP A 81 10.71 -5.41 -9.50
N PRO A 82 11.98 -5.63 -9.89
CA PRO A 82 13.13 -5.40 -9.01
C PRO A 82 13.18 -4.00 -8.37
N GLU A 83 12.66 -2.97 -9.04
CA GLU A 83 12.64 -1.58 -8.54
C GLU A 83 11.64 -1.35 -7.39
N LEU A 84 10.73 -2.30 -7.14
CA LEU A 84 9.75 -2.22 -6.06
C LEU A 84 10.33 -2.65 -4.70
N SER A 85 11.45 -3.38 -4.68
CA SER A 85 12.13 -3.83 -3.44
C SER A 85 12.44 -2.68 -2.48
N ARG A 86 12.72 -1.48 -3.01
CA ARG A 86 12.96 -0.25 -2.22
C ARG A 86 11.79 0.20 -1.34
N LEU A 87 10.59 -0.36 -1.53
CA LEU A 87 9.41 -0.06 -0.72
C LEU A 87 9.31 -0.98 0.52
N ALA A 88 10.07 -2.08 0.56
CA ALA A 88 10.06 -3.04 1.67
C ALA A 88 10.87 -2.57 2.89
N SER A 89 11.90 -1.77 2.64
CA SER A 89 12.94 -1.33 3.59
C SER A 89 12.47 -0.26 4.55
#